data_AF-A0A4Y9KMK6-F1
#
_entry.id   AF-A0A4Y9KMK6-F1
#
_cell.length_a   1.000
_cell.length_b   1.000
_cell.length_c   1.000
_cell.angle_alpha   90.00
_cell.angle_beta   90.00
_cell.angle_gamma   90.00
#
_symmetry.space_group_name_H-M   'P 1'
#
loop_
_entity.id
_entity.type
_entity.pdbx_description
1 polymer ?
#
loop_
_entity_poly.entity_id
_entity_poly.type
_entity_poly.pdbx_seq_one_letter_code
_entity_poly.pdbx_strand_id
1 'polypeptide(L)'
;MINVVSFSGGRTSAYLLWLMEQKRRAGKDVHYVFMDTGCEHPMTYRFVREVVKFWDIPLTVLQVDINPELGQPNGYTVWEP
;
A
#
# COMPACT_ATOMS: atom_id res chain seq x y z
N MET A 1 1.12 -17.93 -10.39
CA MET A 1 0.11 -17.49 -9.40
C MET A 1 0.55 -16.14 -8.90
N ILE A 2 -0.30 -15.13 -9.08
CA ILE A 2 -0.03 -13.75 -8.63
C ILE A 2 -0.50 -13.63 -7.18
N ASN A 3 0.30 -13.01 -6.32
CA ASN A 3 -0.09 -12.69 -4.95
C ASN A 3 -0.19 -11.17 -4.81
N VAL A 4 -1.31 -10.68 -4.26
CA VAL A 4 -1.50 -9.25 -4.00
C VAL A 4 -1.62 -9.06 -2.49
N VAL A 5 -0.79 -8.18 -1.94
CA VAL A 5 -0.76 -7.85 -0.51
C VAL A 5 -1.33 -6.45 -0.34
N SER A 6 -2.51 -6.35 0.28
CA SER A 6 -3.04 -5.08 0.76
C SER A 6 -2.36 -4.71 2.07
N PHE A 7 -1.55 -3.66 2.03
CA PHE A 7 -0.90 -3.06 3.17
C PHE A 7 -1.76 -1.89 3.68
N SER A 8 -2.09 -1.89 4.96
CA SER A 8 -2.94 -0.86 5.57
C SER A 8 -2.16 0.23 6.31
N GLY A 9 -0.82 0.24 6.23
CA GLY A 9 0.02 1.16 7.01
C GLY A 9 0.13 0.82 8.50
N GLY A 10 -0.33 -0.35 8.93
CA GLY A 10 -0.27 -0.82 10.32
C GLY A 10 0.85 -1.83 10.57
N ARG A 11 1.18 -2.05 11.84
CA ARG A 11 2.23 -3.01 12.26
C ARG A 11 2.00 -4.44 11.76
N THR A 12 0.78 -4.95 11.88
CA THR A 12 0.46 -6.34 11.51
C THR A 12 0.48 -6.53 9.99
N SER A 13 -0.05 -5.56 9.22
CA SER A 13 0.01 -5.62 7.76
C SER A 13 1.43 -5.41 7.23
N ALA A 14 2.26 -4.61 7.92
CA ALA A 14 3.70 -4.52 7.63
C ALA A 14 4.43 -5.85 7.87
N TYR A 15 4.06 -6.61 8.91
CA TYR A 15 4.65 -7.93 9.14
C TYR A 15 4.32 -8.92 8.01
N LEU A 16 3.07 -8.94 7.53
CA LEU A 16 2.70 -9.73 6.35
C LEU A 16 3.48 -9.30 5.11
N LEU A 17 3.58 -7.99 4.89
CA LEU A 17 4.34 -7.42 3.78
C LEU A 17 5.82 -7.84 3.84
N TRP A 18 6.45 -7.84 5.01
CA TRP A 18 7.81 -8.34 5.20
C TRP A 18 7.95 -9.83 4.85
N LEU A 19 7.03 -10.69 5.33
CA LEU A 19 7.03 -12.13 5.02
C LEU A 19 6.87 -12.39 3.52
N MET A 20 6.03 -11.60 2.85
CA MET A 20 5.78 -11.74 1.42
C MET A 20 6.92 -11.16 0.58
N GLU A 21 7.63 -10.15 1.06
CA GLU A 21 8.88 -9.65 0.44
C GLU A 21 9.97 -10.71 0.41
N GLN A 22 10.13 -11.51 1.47
CA GLN A 22 11.08 -12.63 1.43
C GLN A 22 10.73 -13.63 0.33
N LYS A 23 9.43 -13.87 0.11
CA LYS A 23 8.95 -14.73 -0.99
C LYS A 23 9.15 -14.09 -2.35
N ARG A 24 8.95 -12.77 -2.49
CA ARG A 24 9.18 -12.04 -3.74
C ARG A 24 10.64 -12.10 -4.15
N ARG A 25 11.55 -11.87 -3.19
CA ARG A 25 13.01 -12.02 -3.39
C ARG A 25 13.41 -13.46 -3.74
N ALA A 26 12.65 -14.45 -3.30
CA ALA A 26 12.80 -15.85 -3.69
C ALA A 26 12.15 -16.19 -5.05
N GLY A 27 11.71 -15.19 -5.82
CA GLY A 27 11.19 -15.36 -7.18
C GLY A 27 9.68 -15.54 -7.29
N LYS A 28 8.91 -15.35 -6.21
CA LYS A 28 7.44 -15.34 -6.32
C LYS A 28 6.94 -14.02 -6.89
N ASP A 29 5.89 -14.11 -7.68
CA ASP A 29 5.16 -12.95 -8.18
C ASP A 29 4.27 -12.35 -7.08
N VAL A 30 4.67 -11.19 -6.56
CA VAL A 30 4.04 -10.50 -5.44
C VAL A 30 3.98 -9.00 -5.71
N HIS A 31 2.78 -8.43 -5.60
CA HIS A 31 2.52 -7.00 -5.69
C HIS A 31 2.00 -6.46 -4.37
N TYR A 32 2.40 -5.23 -4.01
CA TYR A 32 1.99 -4.56 -2.79
C TYR A 32 1.14 -3.33 -3.13
N VAL A 33 0.03 -3.16 -2.41
CA VAL A 33 -0.85 -2.00 -2.58
C VAL A 33 -1.16 -1.36 -1.24
N PHE A 34 -1.08 -0.03 -1.18
CA PHE A 34 -1.57 0.78 -0.07
C PHE A 34 -2.73 1.65 -0.55
N MET A 35 -3.89 1.52 0.09
CA MET A 35 -5.10 2.29 -0.25
C MET A 35 -5.16 3.54 0.62
N ASP A 36 -4.73 4.67 0.07
CA ASP A 36 -4.67 5.94 0.77
C ASP A 36 -6.04 6.63 0.76
N THR A 37 -6.57 6.90 1.95
CA THR A 37 -7.82 7.63 2.13
C THR A 37 -7.67 9.13 1.91
N GLY A 38 -6.44 9.64 1.80
CA GLY A 38 -6.11 11.08 1.84
C GLY A 38 -6.23 11.69 3.25
N CYS A 39 -6.60 10.89 4.25
CA CYS A 39 -6.89 11.33 5.62
C CYS A 39 -6.23 10.41 6.67
N GLU A 40 -5.18 9.67 6.30
CA GLU A 40 -4.47 8.84 7.27
C GLU A 40 -3.77 9.69 8.31
N HIS A 41 -3.55 9.11 9.48
CA HIS A 41 -2.77 9.79 10.51
C HIS A 41 -1.35 10.10 9.99
N PRO A 42 -0.75 11.28 10.26
CA PRO A 42 0.58 11.64 9.75
C PRO A 42 1.68 10.62 10.06
N MET A 43 1.58 9.95 11.22
CA MET A 43 2.50 8.88 11.60
C MET A 43 2.33 7.61 10.75
N THR A 44 1.14 7.34 10.22
CA THR A 44 0.92 6.25 9.25
C THR A 44 1.68 6.55 7.97
N TYR A 45 1.56 7.76 7.41
CA TYR A 45 2.32 8.14 6.22
C TYR A 45 3.83 8.07 6.45
N ARG A 46 4.31 8.54 7.61
CA ARG A 46 5.72 8.38 7.97
C ARG A 46 6.13 6.91 8.01
N PHE A 47 5.36 6.06 8.68
CA PHE A 47 5.65 4.65 8.80
C PHE A 47 5.66 3.93 7.44
N VAL A 48 4.68 4.19 6.57
CA VAL A 48 4.63 3.64 5.20
C VAL A 48 5.89 4.05 4.42
N ARG A 49 6.27 5.33 4.45
CA ARG A 49 7.49 5.82 3.80
C ARG A 49 8.77 5.17 4.34
N GLU A 50 8.85 4.99 5.66
CA GLU A 50 10.00 4.32 6.29
C GLU A 50 10.07 2.83 5.89
N VAL A 51 8.92 2.13 5.84
CA VAL A 51 8.85 0.75 5.35
C VAL A 51 9.35 0.63 3.91
N VAL A 52 8.83 1.47 3.00
CA VAL A 52 9.26 1.50 1.59
C VAL A 52 10.76 1.77 1.48
N LYS A 53 11.23 2.83 2.15
CA LYS A 53 12.63 3.28 2.10
C LYS A 53 13.59 2.23 2.65
N PHE A 54 13.30 1.65 3.81
CA PHE A 54 14.26 0.76 4.49
C PHE A 54 14.20 -0.67 4.01
N TRP A 55 13.05 -1.14 3.49
CA TRP A 55 12.91 -2.49 2.97
C TRP A 55 13.02 -2.58 1.45
N ASP A 56 13.08 -1.44 0.75
CA ASP A 56 13.20 -1.33 -0.70
C ASP A 56 12.07 -2.08 -1.41
N ILE A 57 10.83 -1.73 -1.05
CA ILE A 57 9.63 -2.43 -1.50
C ILE A 57 8.90 -1.62 -2.58
N PRO A 58 8.60 -2.24 -3.75
CA PRO A 58 7.82 -1.59 -4.80
C PRO A 58 6.34 -1.53 -4.38
N LEU A 59 5.94 -0.45 -3.72
CA LEU A 59 4.59 -0.24 -3.22
C LEU A 59 3.78 0.64 -4.16
N THR A 60 2.67 0.12 -4.69
CA THR A 60 1.70 0.94 -5.43
C THR A 60 0.76 1.62 -4.43
N VAL A 61 0.61 2.93 -4.53
CA VAL A 61 -0.34 3.69 -3.72
C VAL A 61 -1.56 4.03 -4.56
N LEU A 62 -2.75 3.66 -4.08
CA LEU A 62 -4.03 4.03 -4.67
C LEU A 62 -4.69 5.05 -3.74
N GLN A 63 -4.64 6.33 -4.10
CA GLN A 63 -5.32 7.36 -3.33
C GLN A 63 -6.73 7.55 -3.85
N VAL A 64 -7.71 7.56 -2.94
CA VAL A 64 -9.10 7.81 -3.32
C VAL A 64 -9.27 9.22 -3.91
N ASP A 65 -9.95 9.30 -5.04
CA ASP A 65 -10.45 10.54 -5.62
C ASP A 65 -11.96 10.60 -5.34
N ILE A 66 -12.34 11.39 -4.33
CA ILE A 66 -13.70 11.38 -3.78
C ILE A 66 -14.63 12.13 -4.73
N ASN A 67 -15.68 11.44 -5.18
CA ASN A 67 -16.80 12.10 -5.84
C ASN A 67 -17.69 12.74 -4.76
N PRO A 68 -17.88 14.08 -4.77
CA PRO A 68 -18.71 14.75 -3.77
C PRO A 68 -20.21 14.45 -3.93
N GLU A 69 -20.64 13.87 -5.05
CA GLU A 69 -22.04 13.52 -5.30
C GLU A 69 -22.42 12.17 -4.66
N LEU A 70 -23.39 12.21 -3.74
CA LEU A 70 -23.89 11.01 -3.08
C LEU A 70 -24.47 10.02 -4.10
N GLY A 71 -24.06 8.76 -4.00
CA GLY A 71 -24.51 7.68 -4.88
C GLY A 71 -23.67 7.51 -6.15
N GLN A 72 -22.68 8.39 -6.38
CA GLN A 72 -21.70 8.20 -7.44
C GLN A 72 -20.46 7.43 -6.94
N PRO A 73 -19.82 6.61 -7.79
CA PRO A 73 -18.59 5.93 -7.43
C PRO A 73 -17.42 6.92 -7.29
N ASN A 74 -16.51 6.62 -6.37
CA ASN A 74 -15.23 7.32 -6.25
C ASN A 74 -14.25 6.84 -7.33
N GLY A 75 -13.35 7.73 -7.73
CA GLY A 75 -12.17 7.40 -8.54
C GLY A 75 -10.97 7.05 -7.67
N TYR A 76 -9.80 6.97 -8.31
CA TYR A 76 -8.52 6.87 -7.62
C TYR A 76 -7.38 7.43 -8.48
N THR A 77 -6.33 7.90 -7.82
CA THR A 77 -5.04 8.22 -8.44
C THR A 77 -3.99 7.18 -8.04
N VAL A 78 -3.14 6.79 -8.97
CA VAL A 78 -2.05 5.84 -8.74
C VAL A 78 -0.75 6.63 -8.52
N TRP A 79 -0.01 6.28 -7.47
CA TRP A 79 1.27 6.88 -7.14
C TRP A 79 2.33 5.80 -6.86
N GLU A 80 3.58 6.15 -7.14
CA GLU A 80 4.76 5.40 -6.68
C GLU A 80 5.52 6.30 -5.67
N PRO A 81 5.68 5.86 -4.40
CA PRO A 81 6.26 6.64 -3.31
C PRO A 81 7.78 6.77 -3.35
#